data_AF-A0A9P1GL09-F1
#
_entry.id   AF-A0A9P1GL09-F1
#
_cell.length_a   1.000
_cell.length_b   1.000
_cell.length_c   1.000
_cell.angle_alpha   90.00
_cell.angle_beta   90.00
_cell.angle_gamma   90.00
#
_symmetry.space_group_name_H-M   'P 1'
#
loop_
_entity.id
_entity.type
_entity.pdbx_description
1 polymer ?
#
loop_
_entity_poly.entity_id
_entity_poly.type
_entity_poly.pdbx_seq_one_letter_code
_entity_poly.pdbx_strand_id
1 'polypeptide(L)'
;MREATRLGSQGTGSNGREGPQGYRIPQDIAPYKDELGEWHPPRLSGRYKADVEKQYLMNSLPWVWSNDYYNQRLHIWDWEPRGLKRWYKKHWRKAQVDEALKRADEMIEDYRKERRQAKRLSWIETIVKEFAGNELAGPYIRQQKKPKL
;
A
#
# COMPACT_ATOMS: atom_id res chain seq x y z
N MET A 1 41.60 8.75 -44.88
CA MET A 1 40.84 7.49 -45.01
C MET A 1 41.78 6.32 -44.74
N ARG A 2 41.55 5.54 -43.69
CA ARG A 2 41.53 4.07 -43.68
C ARG A 2 41.49 3.59 -42.23
N GLU A 3 40.40 2.89 -41.95
CA GLU A 3 40.02 2.25 -40.71
C GLU A 3 40.98 1.11 -40.37
N ALA A 4 41.28 0.94 -39.09
CA ALA A 4 41.93 -0.28 -38.59
C ALA A 4 40.97 -0.93 -37.58
N THR A 5 40.17 -1.85 -38.11
CA THR A 5 39.41 -2.85 -37.38
C THR A 5 40.36 -3.68 -36.50
N ARG A 6 40.24 -3.58 -35.17
CA ARG A 6 40.80 -4.57 -34.25
C ARG A 6 39.69 -5.50 -33.78
N LEU A 7 39.56 -6.61 -34.50
CA LEU A 7 38.87 -7.82 -34.04
C LEU A 7 39.47 -8.25 -32.69
N GLY A 8 38.60 -8.44 -31.70
CA GLY A 8 38.95 -8.98 -30.40
C GLY A 8 39.45 -10.42 -30.53
N SER A 9 40.73 -10.61 -30.24
CA SER A 9 41.31 -11.92 -29.97
C SER A 9 40.89 -12.33 -28.56
N GLN A 10 40.09 -13.38 -28.48
CA GLN A 10 39.76 -14.06 -27.23
C GLN A 10 41.00 -14.78 -26.68
N GLY A 11 41.13 -14.70 -25.35
CA GLY A 11 42.28 -15.18 -24.61
C GLY A 11 42.47 -16.69 -24.70
N THR A 12 43.65 -17.10 -25.13
CA THR A 12 44.23 -18.40 -24.84
C THR A 12 45.03 -18.30 -23.56
N GLY A 13 44.71 -19.19 -22.61
CA GLY A 13 45.30 -19.23 -21.28
C GLY A 13 46.82 -19.35 -21.28
N SER A 14 47.42 -18.65 -20.32
CA SER A 14 48.80 -18.87 -19.92
C SER A 14 48.84 -19.07 -18.41
N ASN A 15 49.17 -20.29 -17.99
CA ASN A 15 49.65 -20.61 -16.65
C ASN A 15 50.94 -19.82 -16.40
N GLY A 16 50.81 -18.65 -15.79
CA GLY A 16 51.91 -17.82 -15.33
C GLY A 16 51.65 -17.46 -13.88
N ARG A 17 52.67 -17.60 -13.02
CA ARG A 17 52.66 -17.27 -11.59
C ARG A 17 51.79 -16.04 -11.30
N GLU A 18 50.59 -16.25 -10.81
CA GLU A 18 49.67 -15.18 -10.48
C GLU A 18 50.18 -14.52 -9.19
N GLY A 19 50.67 -13.28 -9.31
CA GLY A 19 50.67 -12.38 -8.14
C GLY A 19 49.25 -12.32 -7.56
N PRO A 20 49.07 -11.92 -6.28
CA PRO A 20 47.77 -11.98 -5.61
C PRO A 20 46.69 -11.42 -6.52
N GLN A 21 45.76 -12.29 -6.91
CA GLN A 21 44.81 -12.00 -7.97
C GLN A 21 43.99 -10.77 -7.56
N GLY A 22 44.17 -9.68 -8.30
CA GLY A 22 43.54 -8.41 -7.96
C GLY A 22 42.01 -8.55 -7.98
N TYR A 23 41.36 -7.97 -6.98
CA TYR A 23 39.90 -7.95 -6.92
C TYR A 23 39.31 -7.22 -8.13
N ARG A 24 38.30 -7.82 -8.76
CA ARG A 24 37.55 -7.25 -9.89
C ARG A 24 36.35 -6.47 -9.35
N ILE A 25 36.47 -5.15 -9.35
CA ILE A 25 35.38 -4.24 -8.98
C ILE A 25 34.53 -3.97 -10.24
N PRO A 26 33.20 -4.13 -10.19
CA PRO A 26 32.36 -4.33 -9.01
C PRO A 26 32.01 -5.79 -8.66
N GLN A 27 32.42 -6.78 -9.47
CA GLN A 27 31.95 -8.16 -9.38
C GLN A 27 32.25 -8.81 -8.02
N ASP A 28 33.38 -8.49 -7.41
CA ASP A 28 33.81 -9.10 -6.15
C ASP A 28 33.18 -8.46 -4.90
N ILE A 29 32.48 -7.32 -5.07
CA ILE A 29 31.80 -6.59 -3.98
C ILE A 29 30.42 -7.19 -3.70
N ALA A 30 29.77 -7.72 -4.74
CA ALA A 30 28.44 -8.28 -4.65
C ALA A 30 28.50 -9.78 -4.33
N PRO A 31 27.52 -10.32 -3.59
CA PRO A 31 27.30 -11.76 -3.54
C PRO A 31 27.09 -12.29 -4.96
N TYR A 32 27.64 -13.46 -5.26
CA TYR A 32 27.47 -14.11 -6.56
C TYR A 32 26.76 -15.45 -6.39
N LYS A 33 26.13 -15.88 -7.48
CA LYS A 33 25.36 -17.11 -7.52
C LYS A 33 26.14 -18.15 -8.34
N ASP A 34 26.31 -19.33 -7.78
CA ASP A 34 27.00 -20.44 -8.44
C ASP A 34 26.12 -21.09 -9.52
N GLU A 35 26.71 -21.94 -10.36
CA GLU A 35 26.01 -22.68 -11.41
C GLU A 35 24.89 -23.59 -10.85
N LEU A 36 25.07 -24.06 -9.60
CA LEU A 36 24.09 -24.81 -8.82
C LEU A 36 23.01 -23.94 -8.17
N GLY A 37 23.14 -22.63 -8.30
CA GLY A 37 22.19 -21.65 -7.83
C GLY A 37 22.33 -21.26 -6.35
N GLU A 38 23.38 -21.70 -5.67
CA GLU A 38 23.68 -21.31 -4.30
C GLU A 38 24.28 -19.89 -4.25
N TRP A 39 23.96 -19.15 -3.18
CA TRP A 39 24.49 -17.80 -2.97
C TRP A 39 25.78 -17.86 -2.16
N HIS A 40 26.84 -17.32 -2.73
CA HIS A 40 28.13 -17.20 -2.05
C HIS A 40 28.33 -15.77 -1.53
N PRO A 41 29.00 -15.61 -0.38
CA PRO A 41 29.39 -14.30 0.11
C PRO A 41 30.29 -13.58 -0.91
N PRO A 42 30.36 -12.23 -0.86
CA PRO A 42 31.25 -11.49 -1.73
C PRO A 42 32.71 -11.92 -1.52
N ARG A 43 33.47 -11.95 -2.61
CA ARG A 43 34.91 -12.29 -2.58
C ARG A 43 35.71 -11.24 -1.81
N LEU A 44 35.26 -9.98 -1.84
CA LEU A 44 35.79 -8.89 -1.05
C LEU A 44 34.99 -8.75 0.25
N SER A 45 35.66 -8.88 1.39
CA SER A 45 35.02 -8.64 2.69
C SER A 45 34.57 -7.19 2.83
N GLY A 46 33.57 -6.94 3.68
CA GLY A 46 33.06 -5.58 3.92
C GLY A 46 34.14 -4.59 4.41
N ARG A 47 35.16 -5.09 5.12
CA ARG A 47 36.31 -4.27 5.54
C ARG A 47 37.15 -3.83 4.34
N TYR A 48 37.56 -4.77 3.49
CA TYR A 48 38.37 -4.43 2.31
C TYR A 48 37.59 -3.60 1.29
N LYS A 49 36.27 -3.78 1.21
CA LYS A 49 35.38 -2.87 0.47
C LYS A 49 35.49 -1.43 0.96
N ALA A 50 35.44 -1.20 2.27
CA ALA A 50 35.57 0.14 2.85
C ALA A 50 36.96 0.75 2.61
N ASP A 51 38.02 -0.06 2.61
CA ASP A 51 39.37 0.40 2.29
C ASP A 51 39.48 0.85 0.82
N VAL A 52 38.88 0.10 -0.11
CA VAL A 52 38.78 0.49 -1.52
C VAL A 52 37.96 1.78 -1.65
N GLU A 53 36.79 1.85 -1.03
CA GLU A 53 35.93 3.05 -1.04
C GLU A 53 36.67 4.29 -0.52
N LYS A 54 37.48 4.14 0.54
CA LYS A 54 38.35 5.18 1.06
C LYS A 54 39.37 5.65 0.02
N GLN A 55 39.98 4.74 -0.75
CA GLN A 55 40.91 5.11 -1.82
C GLN A 55 40.23 5.92 -2.93
N TYR A 56 39.01 5.58 -3.31
CA TYR A 56 38.22 6.36 -4.26
C TYR A 56 37.96 7.78 -3.72
N LEU A 57 37.53 7.88 -2.45
CA LEU A 57 37.27 9.15 -1.79
C LEU A 57 38.52 10.05 -1.70
N MET A 58 39.67 9.48 -1.32
CA MET A 58 40.95 10.20 -1.25
C MET A 58 41.41 10.73 -2.60
N ASN A 59 41.03 10.05 -3.69
CA ASN A 59 41.34 10.45 -5.06
C ASN A 59 40.24 11.32 -5.70
N SER A 60 39.26 11.81 -4.92
CA SER A 60 38.11 12.60 -5.39
C SER A 60 37.23 11.88 -6.44
N LEU A 61 37.25 10.55 -6.46
CA LEU A 61 36.42 9.73 -7.33
C LEU A 61 35.12 9.34 -6.61
N PRO A 62 33.95 9.44 -7.27
CA PRO A 62 32.69 9.06 -6.66
C PRO A 62 32.57 7.52 -6.50
N TRP A 63 32.02 7.08 -5.38
CA TRP A 63 31.71 5.67 -5.14
C TRP A 63 30.34 5.30 -5.74
N VAL A 64 30.34 4.84 -6.99
CA VAL A 64 29.13 4.59 -7.79
C VAL A 64 28.44 3.27 -7.43
N TRP A 65 29.12 2.37 -6.72
CA TRP A 65 28.65 0.99 -6.46
C TRP A 65 27.86 0.84 -5.16
N SER A 66 27.41 1.94 -4.56
CA SER A 66 26.43 1.88 -3.47
C SER A 66 25.03 1.67 -4.05
N ASN A 67 24.18 0.92 -3.32
CA ASN A 67 22.81 0.65 -3.76
C ASN A 67 21.97 1.93 -3.93
N ASP A 68 22.33 3.00 -3.24
CA ASP A 68 21.56 4.24 -3.16
C ASP A 68 22.14 5.37 -4.04
N TYR A 69 23.25 5.14 -4.78
CA TYR A 69 23.97 6.19 -5.52
C TYR A 69 23.08 6.97 -6.49
N TYR A 70 22.28 6.28 -7.31
CA TYR A 70 21.41 6.91 -8.31
C TYR A 70 20.05 7.35 -7.76
N ASN A 71 19.60 6.74 -6.67
CA ASN A 71 18.22 6.88 -6.18
C ASN A 71 18.04 7.93 -5.09
N GLN A 72 19.13 8.56 -4.62
CA GLN A 72 19.15 9.58 -3.55
C GLN A 72 18.10 9.29 -2.46
N ARG A 73 18.25 8.15 -1.77
CA ARG A 73 17.31 7.81 -0.69
C ARG A 73 17.34 8.91 0.38
N LEU A 74 16.17 9.52 0.61
CA LEU A 74 15.95 10.39 1.75
C LEU A 74 16.25 9.64 3.04
N HIS A 75 16.90 10.31 3.98
CA HIS A 75 17.13 9.74 5.30
C HIS A 75 15.77 9.45 5.97
N ILE A 76 15.71 8.44 6.83
CA ILE A 76 14.45 8.09 7.53
C ILE A 76 13.88 9.26 8.35
N TRP A 77 14.73 10.21 8.74
CA TRP A 77 14.37 11.43 9.46
C TRP A 77 13.85 12.55 8.55
N ASP A 78 14.15 12.49 7.26
CA ASP A 78 13.64 13.44 6.27
C ASP A 78 12.25 13.03 5.76
N TRP A 79 11.81 11.81 6.08
CA TRP A 79 10.47 11.36 5.73
C TRP A 79 9.44 12.14 6.53
N GLU A 80 8.30 12.44 5.89
CA GLU A 80 7.18 13.05 6.59
C GLU A 80 6.80 12.19 7.81
N PRO A 81 6.79 12.78 9.02
CA PRO A 81 6.52 12.02 10.22
C PRO A 81 5.09 11.48 10.15
N ARG A 82 4.96 10.16 10.23
CA ARG A 82 3.63 9.53 10.34
C ARG A 82 3.02 9.96 11.67
N GLY A 83 1.98 10.79 11.62
CA GLY A 83 1.24 11.23 12.79
C GLY A 83 0.61 10.05 13.56
N LEU A 84 0.12 10.31 14.77
CA LEU A 84 -0.52 9.27 15.59
C LEU A 84 -1.71 8.65 14.84
N LYS A 85 -1.83 7.31 14.86
CA LYS A 85 -2.94 6.56 14.22
C LYS A 85 -4.33 7.10 14.60
N ARG A 86 -4.46 7.69 15.79
CA ARG A 86 -5.73 8.28 16.28
C ARG A 86 -6.21 9.44 15.40
N TRP A 87 -5.32 10.22 14.79
CA TRP A 87 -5.69 11.34 13.93
C TRP A 87 -6.38 10.87 12.65
N TYR A 88 -5.83 9.85 11.99
CA TYR A 88 -6.47 9.22 10.83
C TYR A 88 -7.86 8.66 11.19
N LYS A 89 -7.97 7.94 12.32
CA LYS A 89 -9.26 7.41 12.80
C LYS A 89 -10.28 8.50 13.09
N LYS A 90 -9.85 9.68 13.56
CA LYS A 90 -10.74 10.82 13.83
C LYS A 90 -11.38 11.33 12.54
N HIS A 91 -10.63 11.50 11.46
CA HIS A 91 -11.16 11.94 10.17
C HIS A 91 -12.16 10.95 9.59
N TRP A 92 -11.82 9.66 9.61
CA TRP A 92 -12.70 8.61 9.13
C TRP A 92 -14.01 8.55 9.93
N ARG A 93 -13.94 8.61 11.27
CA ARG A 93 -15.13 8.65 12.13
C ARG A 93 -15.99 9.87 11.87
N LYS A 94 -15.36 11.04 11.65
CA LYS A 94 -16.09 12.26 11.34
C LYS A 94 -16.89 12.10 10.04
N ALA A 95 -16.28 11.55 8.99
CA ALA A 95 -16.97 11.30 7.72
C ALA A 95 -18.18 10.36 7.88
N GLN A 96 -18.06 9.29 8.67
CA GLN A 96 -19.19 8.41 8.98
C GLN A 96 -20.30 9.11 9.75
N VAL A 97 -19.95 9.96 10.71
CA VAL A 97 -20.93 10.75 11.47
C VAL A 97 -21.64 11.74 10.55
N ASP A 98 -20.92 12.40 9.64
CA ASP A 98 -21.49 13.35 8.69
C ASP A 98 -22.47 12.65 7.72
N GLU A 99 -22.15 11.43 7.26
CA GLU A 99 -23.06 10.62 6.44
C GLU A 99 -24.30 10.18 7.23
N ALA A 100 -24.12 9.74 8.48
CA ALA A 100 -25.23 9.37 9.35
C ALA A 100 -26.15 10.56 9.67
N LEU A 101 -25.58 11.76 9.82
CA LEU A 101 -26.34 12.99 10.05
C LEU A 101 -27.18 13.39 8.83
N LYS A 102 -26.67 13.21 7.60
CA LYS A 102 -27.47 13.42 6.39
C LYS A 102 -28.69 12.50 6.33
N ARG A 103 -28.55 11.26 6.83
CA ARG A 103 -29.63 10.27 6.90
C ARG A 103 -30.52 10.44 8.14
N ALA A 104 -30.20 11.36 9.05
CA ALA A 104 -30.91 11.47 10.33
C ALA A 104 -32.38 11.86 10.12
N ASP A 105 -32.67 12.78 9.21
CA ASP A 105 -34.04 13.24 8.95
C ASP A 105 -34.93 12.12 8.42
N GLU A 106 -34.44 11.33 7.46
CA GLU A 106 -35.13 10.14 6.95
C GLU A 106 -35.43 9.13 8.07
N MET A 107 -34.43 8.85 8.92
CA MET A 107 -34.61 7.94 10.06
C MET A 107 -35.64 8.46 11.06
N ILE A 108 -35.68 9.77 11.30
CA ILE A 108 -36.66 10.42 12.18
C ILE A 108 -38.07 10.31 11.57
N GLU A 109 -38.22 10.55 10.28
CA GLU A 109 -39.50 10.42 9.59
C GLU A 109 -40.04 9.00 9.64
N ASP A 110 -39.19 8.01 9.37
CA ASP A 110 -39.55 6.61 9.43
C ASP A 110 -39.95 6.21 10.84
N TYR A 111 -39.18 6.62 11.85
CA TYR A 111 -39.55 6.42 13.26
C TYR A 111 -40.91 7.06 13.59
N ARG A 112 -41.17 8.29 13.13
CA ARG A 112 -42.46 8.97 13.33
C ARG A 112 -43.61 8.26 12.61
N LYS A 113 -43.37 7.69 11.42
CA LYS A 113 -44.36 6.90 10.67
C LYS A 113 -44.67 5.60 11.42
N GLU A 114 -43.64 4.87 11.84
CA GLU A 114 -43.79 3.62 12.60
C GLU A 114 -44.53 3.84 13.93
N ARG A 115 -44.19 4.90 14.68
CA ARG A 115 -44.91 5.25 15.92
C ARG A 115 -46.37 5.65 15.67
N ARG A 116 -46.68 6.29 14.54
CA ARG A 116 -48.07 6.59 14.14
C ARG A 116 -48.85 5.34 13.74
N GLN A 117 -48.20 4.41 13.04
CA GLN A 117 -48.78 3.15 12.58
C GLN A 117 -48.98 2.13 13.72
N ALA A 118 -48.12 2.15 14.74
CA ALA A 118 -48.24 1.26 15.89
C ALA A 118 -49.43 1.58 16.81
N LYS A 119 -50.03 2.78 16.69
CA LYS A 119 -51.23 3.13 17.44
C LYS A 119 -52.43 2.30 16.96
N ARG A 120 -53.38 2.07 17.87
CA ARG A 120 -54.68 1.47 17.53
C ARG A 120 -55.38 2.30 16.45
N LEU A 121 -56.07 1.63 15.55
CA LEU A 121 -56.89 2.26 14.53
C LEU A 121 -57.99 3.10 15.19
N SER A 122 -58.32 4.23 14.57
CA SER A 122 -59.48 5.02 14.94
C SER A 122 -60.76 4.27 14.60
N TRP A 123 -61.87 4.59 15.28
CA TRP A 123 -63.18 3.95 15.04
C TRP A 123 -63.60 3.98 13.56
N ILE A 124 -63.43 5.11 12.88
CA ILE A 124 -63.76 5.25 11.45
C ILE A 124 -62.86 4.37 10.59
N GLU A 125 -61.56 4.32 10.89
CA GLU A 125 -60.62 3.45 10.17
C GLU A 125 -60.99 1.97 10.37
N THR A 126 -61.45 1.58 11.56
CA THR A 126 -61.96 0.24 11.82
C THR A 126 -63.17 -0.09 10.94
N ILE A 127 -64.17 0.81 10.88
CA ILE A 127 -65.35 0.62 10.02
C ILE A 127 -64.97 0.51 8.54
N VAL A 128 -64.11 1.41 8.05
CA VAL A 128 -63.66 1.38 6.65
C VAL A 128 -62.91 0.07 6.35
N LYS A 129 -62.14 -0.45 7.31
CA LYS A 129 -61.44 -1.73 7.18
C LYS A 129 -62.41 -2.91 7.12
N GLU A 130 -63.45 -2.87 7.95
CA GLU A 130 -64.48 -3.91 8.02
C GLU A 130 -65.37 -3.91 6.76
N PHE A 131 -65.71 -2.73 6.22
CA PHE A 131 -66.59 -2.60 5.06
C PHE A 131 -65.89 -2.82 3.72
N ALA A 132 -64.72 -2.23 3.50
CA ALA A 132 -64.06 -2.23 2.20
C ALA A 132 -63.02 -3.37 2.04
N GLY A 133 -62.74 -4.12 3.12
CA GLY A 133 -61.69 -5.13 3.13
C GLY A 133 -60.28 -4.52 2.98
N ASN A 134 -59.24 -5.36 3.07
CA ASN A 134 -57.85 -4.87 3.09
C ASN A 134 -57.39 -4.25 1.75
N GLU A 135 -58.00 -4.64 0.62
CA GLU A 135 -57.56 -4.24 -0.72
C GLU A 135 -58.01 -2.81 -1.08
N LEU A 136 -59.27 -2.44 -0.82
CA LEU A 136 -59.80 -1.10 -1.10
C LEU A 136 -59.54 -0.11 0.03
N ALA A 137 -59.48 -0.58 1.28
CA ALA A 137 -59.25 0.29 2.43
C ALA A 137 -57.77 0.68 2.61
N GLY A 138 -56.86 -0.03 1.94
CA GLY A 138 -55.42 0.10 2.14
C GLY A 138 -54.83 1.51 1.94
N PRO A 139 -55.27 2.29 0.93
CA PRO A 139 -54.83 3.67 0.72
C PRO A 139 -55.36 4.66 1.77
N TYR A 140 -56.50 4.36 2.39
CA TYR A 140 -57.23 5.28 3.26
C TYR A 140 -57.01 5.01 4.75
N ILE A 141 -56.40 3.88 5.09
CA ILE A 141 -56.17 3.44 6.47
C ILE A 141 -54.68 3.32 6.75
N ARG A 142 -54.29 3.63 8.00
CA ARG A 142 -52.96 3.35 8.51
C ARG A 142 -52.65 1.85 8.49
N GLN A 143 -51.65 1.46 7.71
CA GLN A 143 -51.15 0.09 7.68
C GLN A 143 -50.38 -0.21 8.97
N GLN A 144 -50.92 -1.09 9.81
CA GLN A 144 -50.20 -1.55 11.00
C GLN A 144 -49.14 -2.56 10.57
N LYS A 145 -47.86 -2.19 10.75
CA LYS A 145 -46.75 -3.12 10.58
C LYS A 145 -46.79 -4.12 11.74
N LYS A 146 -47.17 -5.37 11.48
CA LYS A 146 -47.06 -6.44 12.48
C LYS A 146 -45.57 -6.62 12.81
N PRO A 147 -45.18 -6.66 14.10
CA PRO A 147 -43.80 -6.99 14.43
C PRO A 147 -43.49 -8.37 13.84
N LYS A 148 -42.37 -8.49 13.14
CA LYS A 148 -41.85 -9.80 12.74
C LYS A 148 -41.44 -10.51 14.03
N LEU A 149 -42.10 -11.64 14.31
CA LEU A 149 -41.69 -12.60 15.34
C LEU A 149 -40.35 -13.22 14.96
#